data_AF-A0A9D8S4Z5-F1
#
_entry.id   AF-A0A9D8S4Z5-F1
#
_cell.length_a   1.000
_cell.length_b   1.000
_cell.length_c   1.000
_cell.angle_alpha   90.00
_cell.angle_beta   90.00
_cell.angle_gamma   90.00
#
_symmetry.space_group_name_H-M   'P 1'
#
loop_
_entity.id
_entity.type
_entity.pdbx_description
1 polymer ?
#
loop_
_entity_poly.entity_id
_entity_poly.type
_entity_poly.pdbx_seq_one_letter_code
_entity_poly.pdbx_strand_id
1 'polypeptide(L)'
;MNQDNLLERIAQGDVLTAEELIEVMKAPFAQKALTDYITDNHEYSEFSHYLRGQAELYLLDQPYAEEILKIYIERDFSLSDAAEVKLLDQPYAEEILKIYLANRDFPLADAAQVKLLDKPYAPEILKLYIEQNASLCEEAEVKLLTKPYAKELVLLLLKDGYYSRETEVFAQEKGWIA
;
A
#
# COMPACT_ATOMS: atom_id res chain seq x y z
N MET A 1 6.54 27.64 -12.97
CA MET A 1 7.49 26.77 -13.70
C MET A 1 6.83 26.34 -14.99
N ASN A 2 7.53 26.27 -16.13
CA ASN A 2 6.91 25.77 -17.38
C ASN A 2 7.06 24.24 -17.45
N GLN A 3 6.05 23.53 -17.95
CA GLN A 3 6.03 22.06 -18.07
C GLN A 3 7.19 21.52 -18.91
N ASP A 4 7.61 22.26 -19.94
CA ASP A 4 8.76 21.90 -20.78
C ASP A 4 10.06 21.77 -19.96
N ASN A 5 10.24 22.63 -18.96
CA ASN A 5 11.42 22.59 -18.09
C ASN A 5 11.40 21.37 -17.15
N LEU A 6 10.21 20.92 -16.72
CA LEU A 6 10.08 19.72 -15.88
C LEU A 6 10.37 18.45 -16.68
N LEU A 7 9.92 18.39 -17.94
CA LEU A 7 10.24 17.27 -18.83
C LEU A 7 11.73 17.15 -19.12
N GLU A 8 12.41 18.27 -19.38
CA GLU A 8 13.87 18.28 -19.56
C GLU A 8 14.60 17.75 -18.32
N ARG A 9 14.14 18.13 -17.12
CA ARG A 9 14.69 17.66 -15.85
C ARG A 9 14.46 16.17 -15.63
N ILE A 10 13.27 15.66 -15.94
CA ILE A 10 12.99 14.21 -15.92
C ILE A 10 13.99 13.48 -16.83
N ALA A 11 14.17 13.95 -18.07
CA ALA A 11 15.10 13.35 -19.03
C ALA A 11 16.59 13.44 -18.61
N GLN A 12 16.93 14.36 -17.70
CA GLN A 12 18.29 14.55 -17.17
C GLN A 12 18.57 13.71 -15.92
N GLY A 13 17.58 13.02 -15.34
CA GLY A 13 17.80 12.30 -14.08
C GLY A 13 17.58 13.13 -12.84
N ASP A 14 16.96 14.31 -12.93
CA ASP A 14 16.77 15.17 -11.77
C ASP A 14 15.69 14.63 -10.83
N VAL A 15 15.96 14.67 -9.54
CA VAL A 15 14.93 14.45 -8.51
C VAL A 15 14.01 15.67 -8.48
N LEU A 16 12.70 15.42 -8.61
CA LEU A 16 11.67 16.45 -8.53
C LEU A 16 11.11 16.53 -7.11
N THR A 17 10.72 17.74 -6.71
CA THR A 17 9.96 17.96 -5.48
C THR A 17 8.52 17.47 -5.62
N ALA A 18 7.80 17.34 -4.49
CA ALA A 18 6.39 16.94 -4.52
C ALA A 18 5.52 17.94 -5.30
N GLU A 19 5.77 19.24 -5.15
CA GLU A 19 5.06 20.28 -5.90
C GLU A 19 5.33 20.17 -7.40
N GLU A 20 6.57 19.91 -7.80
CA GLU A 20 6.94 19.72 -9.21
C GLU A 20 6.28 18.47 -9.80
N LEU A 21 6.23 17.37 -9.05
CA LEU A 21 5.54 16.15 -9.46
C LEU A 21 4.03 16.37 -9.64
N ILE A 22 3.42 17.16 -8.77
CA ILE A 22 2.02 17.56 -8.92
C ILE A 22 1.82 18.40 -10.19
N GLU A 23 2.76 19.29 -10.53
CA GLU A 23 2.69 20.05 -11.79
C GLU A 23 2.87 19.15 -13.03
N VAL A 24 3.73 18.12 -12.95
CA VAL A 24 3.84 17.07 -13.98
C VAL A 24 2.51 16.32 -14.12
N MET A 25 1.85 15.97 -13.00
CA MET A 25 0.57 15.26 -13.00
C MET A 25 -0.59 16.05 -13.63
N LYS A 26 -0.47 17.38 -13.71
CA LYS A 26 -1.46 18.24 -14.37
C LYS A 26 -1.25 18.33 -15.89
N ALA A 27 -0.15 17.81 -16.43
CA ALA A 27 0.18 17.89 -17.84
C ALA A 27 -0.61 16.87 -18.67
N PRO A 28 -0.88 17.15 -19.97
CA PRO A 28 -1.62 16.22 -20.84
C PRO A 28 -0.88 14.89 -21.10
N PHE A 29 0.41 14.82 -20.83
CA PHE A 29 1.26 13.63 -20.95
C PHE A 29 1.74 13.09 -19.59
N ALA A 30 1.02 13.44 -18.50
CA ALA A 30 1.40 13.14 -17.13
C ALA A 30 1.75 11.66 -16.89
N GLN A 31 0.94 10.73 -17.39
CA GLN A 31 1.19 9.30 -17.23
C GLN A 31 2.55 8.90 -17.79
N LYS A 32 2.83 9.25 -19.06
CA LYS A 32 4.10 8.91 -19.70
C LYS A 32 5.29 9.57 -18.98
N ALA A 33 5.17 10.85 -18.63
CA ALA A 33 6.22 11.57 -17.92
C ALA A 33 6.52 10.95 -16.53
N LEU A 34 5.49 10.51 -15.80
CA LEU A 34 5.68 9.82 -14.53
C LEU A 34 6.26 8.43 -14.69
N THR A 35 5.83 7.68 -15.71
CA THR A 35 6.45 6.40 -16.04
C THR A 35 7.94 6.59 -16.26
N ASP A 36 8.33 7.52 -17.14
CA ASP A 36 9.75 7.81 -17.45
C ASP A 36 10.50 8.25 -16.18
N TYR A 37 9.88 9.10 -15.37
CA TYR A 37 10.45 9.54 -14.11
C TYR A 37 10.71 8.39 -13.12
N ILE A 38 9.83 7.38 -13.07
CA ILE A 38 9.97 6.23 -12.18
C ILE A 38 10.92 5.18 -12.78
N THR A 39 10.93 4.99 -14.11
CA THR A 39 11.70 3.93 -14.77
C THR A 39 13.14 4.33 -15.09
N ASP A 40 13.33 5.57 -15.53
CA ASP A 40 14.60 6.01 -16.12
C ASP A 40 15.52 6.63 -15.06
N ASN A 41 14.94 7.13 -13.96
CA ASN A 41 15.69 7.82 -12.94
C ASN A 41 16.10 6.86 -11.81
N HIS A 42 17.43 6.65 -11.77
CA HIS A 42 18.26 6.24 -10.65
C HIS A 42 18.50 4.73 -10.46
N GLU A 43 19.79 4.39 -10.52
CA GLU A 43 20.35 3.25 -9.80
C GLU A 43 19.92 3.35 -8.32
N TYR A 44 19.43 2.23 -7.78
CA TYR A 44 19.03 2.02 -6.39
C TYR A 44 19.79 2.92 -5.41
N SER A 45 19.15 4.03 -5.03
CA SER A 45 19.52 4.78 -3.84
C SER A 45 18.52 4.38 -2.78
N GLU A 46 19.00 3.75 -1.72
CA GLU A 46 18.28 3.32 -0.51
C GLU A 46 17.43 4.43 0.17
N PHE A 47 17.45 5.66 -0.36
CA PHE A 47 16.73 6.82 0.18
C PHE A 47 15.74 7.46 -0.79
N SER A 48 15.55 6.89 -1.98
CA SER A 48 14.88 7.60 -3.05
C SER A 48 13.42 7.20 -3.23
N HIS A 49 12.60 7.66 -2.29
CA HIS A 49 11.14 7.49 -2.37
C HIS A 49 10.53 8.68 -3.13
N TYR A 50 10.42 8.53 -4.44
CA TYR A 50 10.21 9.65 -5.37
C TYR A 50 8.82 10.26 -5.35
N LEU A 51 7.77 9.47 -5.11
CA LEU A 51 6.39 9.95 -5.13
C LEU A 51 5.87 10.34 -3.74
N ARG A 52 6.72 10.61 -2.74
CA ARG A 52 6.25 10.78 -1.36
C ARG A 52 5.39 12.01 -1.08
N GLY A 53 4.66 11.93 0.02
CA GLY A 53 3.93 13.05 0.61
C GLY A 53 2.73 13.45 -0.23
N GLN A 54 2.60 14.75 -0.52
CA GLN A 54 1.45 15.26 -1.23
C GLN A 54 1.35 14.75 -2.68
N ALA A 55 2.48 14.45 -3.33
CA ALA A 55 2.48 13.91 -4.70
C ALA A 55 1.84 12.51 -4.76
N GLU A 56 2.12 11.63 -3.80
CA GLU A 56 1.52 10.29 -3.70
C GLU A 56 0.00 10.37 -3.57
N LEU A 57 -0.44 11.24 -2.65
CA LEU A 57 -1.85 11.43 -2.36
C LEU A 57 -2.55 12.05 -3.55
N TYR A 58 -1.91 12.96 -4.27
CA TYR A 58 -2.44 13.56 -5.48
C TYR A 58 -2.53 12.53 -6.62
N LEU A 59 -1.51 11.68 -6.78
CA LEU A 59 -1.49 10.60 -7.76
C LEU A 59 -2.71 9.69 -7.60
N LEU A 60 -3.06 9.31 -6.37
CA LEU A 60 -4.22 8.44 -6.08
C LEU A 60 -5.57 8.99 -6.56
N ASP A 61 -5.67 10.28 -6.85
CA ASP A 61 -6.89 10.89 -7.41
C ASP A 61 -6.87 10.99 -8.94
N GLN A 62 -5.80 10.53 -9.60
CA GLN A 62 -5.63 10.65 -11.05
C GLN A 62 -6.17 9.42 -11.80
N PRO A 63 -6.67 9.57 -13.04
CA PRO A 63 -7.24 8.46 -13.80
C PRO A 63 -6.24 7.37 -14.20
N TYR A 64 -4.94 7.68 -14.19
CA TYR A 64 -3.84 6.76 -14.51
C TYR A 64 -3.12 6.23 -13.25
N ALA A 65 -3.65 6.51 -12.05
CA ALA A 65 -3.00 6.19 -10.78
C ALA A 65 -2.66 4.71 -10.64
N GLU A 66 -3.59 3.84 -11.02
CA GLU A 66 -3.41 2.39 -10.94
C GLU A 66 -2.15 1.92 -11.67
N GLU A 67 -1.97 2.33 -12.93
CA GLU A 67 -0.83 1.91 -13.75
C GLU A 67 0.49 2.43 -13.20
N ILE A 68 0.51 3.69 -12.73
CA ILE A 68 1.71 4.27 -12.12
C ILE A 68 2.07 3.57 -10.81
N LEU A 69 1.08 3.23 -9.97
CA LEU A 69 1.31 2.51 -8.72
C LEU A 69 1.88 1.10 -8.96
N LYS A 70 1.39 0.38 -9.99
CA LYS A 70 1.97 -0.92 -10.35
C LYS A 70 3.46 -0.80 -10.67
N ILE A 71 3.82 0.14 -11.54
CA ILE A 71 5.22 0.40 -11.91
C ILE A 71 6.05 0.81 -10.68
N TYR A 72 5.50 1.66 -9.83
CA TYR A 72 6.17 2.14 -8.63
C TYR A 72 6.48 1.00 -7.65
N ILE A 73 5.51 0.12 -7.40
CA ILE A 73 5.63 -1.01 -6.47
C ILE A 73 6.53 -2.12 -7.05
N GLU A 74 6.45 -2.40 -8.35
CA GLU A 74 7.31 -3.36 -9.05
C GLU A 74 8.79 -2.94 -9.06
N ARG A 75 9.06 -1.67 -8.76
CA ARG A 75 10.40 -1.13 -8.52
C ARG A 75 10.82 -1.14 -7.05
N ASP A 76 10.11 -1.88 -6.21
CA ASP A 76 10.36 -1.97 -4.77
C ASP A 76 10.26 -0.61 -4.07
N PHE A 77 9.36 0.27 -4.53
CA PHE A 77 9.04 1.49 -3.79
C PHE A 77 7.82 1.29 -2.90
N SER A 78 7.99 1.53 -1.61
CA SER A 78 6.90 1.50 -0.63
C SER A 78 6.01 2.73 -0.70
N LEU A 79 4.74 2.53 -0.36
CA LEU A 79 3.77 3.61 -0.19
C LEU A 79 3.96 4.25 1.19
N SER A 80 3.63 5.54 1.33
CA SER A 80 3.49 6.12 2.67
C SER A 80 2.22 5.60 3.36
N ASP A 81 2.22 5.57 4.69
CA ASP A 81 1.05 5.18 5.52
C ASP A 81 -0.23 5.91 5.08
N ALA A 82 -0.12 7.21 4.78
CA ALA A 82 -1.24 8.02 4.32
C ALA A 82 -1.75 7.57 2.94
N ALA A 83 -0.85 7.21 2.03
CA ALA A 83 -1.21 6.69 0.72
C ALA A 83 -1.80 5.28 0.81
N GLU A 84 -1.32 4.40 1.68
CA GLU A 84 -1.93 3.09 1.92
C GLU A 84 -3.38 3.23 2.41
N VAL A 85 -3.61 4.12 3.39
CA VAL A 85 -4.96 4.39 3.90
C VAL A 85 -5.87 4.96 2.81
N LYS A 86 -5.35 5.85 1.95
CA LYS A 86 -6.13 6.45 0.86
C LYS A 86 -6.36 5.47 -0.29
N LEU A 87 -5.39 4.60 -0.60
CA LEU A 87 -5.49 3.54 -1.59
C LEU A 87 -6.70 2.65 -1.30
N LEU A 88 -6.96 2.32 -0.04
CA LEU A 88 -8.11 1.50 0.36
C LEU A 88 -9.48 2.06 -0.05
N ASP A 89 -9.58 3.35 -0.39
CA ASP A 89 -10.82 3.97 -0.90
C ASP A 89 -10.91 3.98 -2.42
N GLN A 90 -9.86 3.53 -3.13
CA GLN A 90 -9.81 3.52 -4.59
C GLN A 90 -10.45 2.24 -5.17
N PRO A 91 -11.02 2.30 -6.39
CA PRO A 91 -11.67 1.14 -7.00
C PRO A 91 -10.70 0.02 -7.37
N TYR A 92 -9.41 0.35 -7.57
CA TYR A 92 -8.33 -0.58 -7.92
C TYR A 92 -7.52 -1.07 -6.71
N ALA A 93 -7.96 -0.73 -5.48
CA ALA A 93 -7.21 -0.99 -4.26
C ALA A 93 -6.81 -2.45 -4.08
N GLU A 94 -7.74 -3.36 -4.35
CA GLU A 94 -7.52 -4.80 -4.16
C GLU A 94 -6.36 -5.32 -5.03
N GLU A 95 -6.34 -4.94 -6.31
CA GLU A 95 -5.30 -5.38 -7.24
C GLU A 95 -3.94 -4.81 -6.87
N ILE A 96 -3.88 -3.53 -6.52
CA ILE A 96 -2.64 -2.89 -6.08
C ILE A 96 -2.12 -3.53 -4.78
N LEU A 97 -2.99 -3.82 -3.82
CA LEU A 97 -2.59 -4.47 -2.56
C LEU A 97 -2.06 -5.88 -2.79
N LYS A 98 -2.62 -6.65 -3.73
CA LYS A 98 -2.08 -7.97 -4.09
C LYS A 98 -0.64 -7.88 -4.59
N ILE A 99 -0.34 -6.87 -5.40
CA ILE A 99 1.02 -6.61 -5.92
C ILE A 99 1.93 -6.12 -4.79
N TYR A 100 1.45 -5.17 -3.98
CA TYR A 100 2.19 -4.59 -2.85
C TYR A 100 2.64 -5.65 -1.85
N LEU A 101 1.71 -6.53 -1.45
CA LEU A 101 1.98 -7.56 -0.45
C LEU A 101 2.85 -8.70 -0.99
N ALA A 102 2.79 -8.99 -2.30
CA ALA A 102 3.71 -9.95 -2.91
C ALA A 102 5.20 -9.58 -2.67
N ASN A 103 5.47 -8.29 -2.43
CA ASN A 103 6.74 -7.81 -1.95
C ASN A 103 6.84 -7.88 -0.42
N ARG A 104 7.65 -8.82 0.09
CA ARG A 104 7.70 -9.18 1.52
C ARG A 104 8.28 -8.09 2.43
N ASP A 105 8.82 -7.03 1.87
CA ASP A 105 9.46 -5.95 2.63
C ASP A 105 8.51 -4.80 2.98
N PHE A 106 7.25 -4.84 2.54
CA PHE A 106 6.28 -3.76 2.76
C PHE A 106 5.12 -4.19 3.68
N PRO A 107 5.31 -4.12 5.02
CA PRO A 107 4.20 -4.26 5.94
C PRO A 107 3.22 -3.10 5.75
N LEU A 108 1.93 -3.38 5.89
CA LEU A 108 0.91 -2.34 5.90
C LEU A 108 1.02 -1.55 7.20
N ALA A 109 0.90 -0.23 7.11
CA ALA A 109 0.77 0.63 8.27
C ALA A 109 -0.46 0.23 9.11
N ASP A 110 -0.36 0.36 10.43
CA ASP A 110 -1.41 -0.04 11.37
C ASP A 110 -2.78 0.56 11.02
N ALA A 111 -2.80 1.84 10.63
CA ALA A 111 -4.03 2.52 10.21
C ALA A 111 -4.64 1.91 8.93
N ALA A 112 -3.81 1.44 7.99
CA ALA A 112 -4.26 0.75 6.80
C ALA A 112 -4.80 -0.65 7.14
N GLN A 113 -4.14 -1.39 8.04
CA GLN A 113 -4.64 -2.69 8.51
C GLN A 113 -6.05 -2.57 9.14
N VAL A 114 -6.24 -1.58 10.03
CA VAL A 114 -7.52 -1.34 10.70
C VAL A 114 -8.62 -0.96 9.70
N LYS A 115 -8.29 -0.13 8.69
CA LYS A 115 -9.25 0.29 7.67
C LYS A 115 -9.58 -0.82 6.67
N LEU A 116 -8.61 -1.67 6.34
CA LEU A 116 -8.77 -2.80 5.43
C LEU A 116 -9.89 -3.73 5.91
N LEU A 117 -10.03 -3.97 7.21
CA LEU A 117 -11.07 -4.80 7.82
C LEU A 117 -12.53 -4.38 7.50
N ASP A 118 -12.74 -3.15 7.04
CA ASP A 118 -14.05 -2.65 6.63
C ASP A 118 -14.31 -2.78 5.12
N LYS A 119 -13.35 -3.30 4.35
CA LYS A 119 -13.44 -3.44 2.90
C LYS A 119 -14.02 -4.81 2.50
N PRO A 120 -14.75 -4.89 1.36
CA PRO A 120 -15.35 -6.15 0.93
C PRO A 120 -14.30 -7.21 0.56
N TYR A 121 -13.14 -6.79 0.06
CA TYR A 121 -12.01 -7.66 -0.29
C TYR A 121 -11.08 -7.97 0.90
N ALA A 122 -11.41 -7.51 2.11
CA ALA A 122 -10.58 -7.70 3.30
C ALA A 122 -10.17 -9.15 3.56
N PRO A 123 -11.06 -10.16 3.44
CA PRO A 123 -10.68 -11.54 3.79
C PRO A 123 -9.50 -12.05 2.96
N GLU A 124 -9.48 -11.76 1.66
CA GLU A 124 -8.43 -12.21 0.76
C GLU A 124 -7.11 -11.46 1.01
N ILE A 125 -7.17 -10.14 1.14
CA ILE A 125 -5.97 -9.33 1.36
C ILE A 125 -5.35 -9.59 2.74
N LEU A 126 -6.17 -9.71 3.80
CA LEU A 126 -5.67 -10.02 5.14
C LEU A 126 -5.04 -11.42 5.20
N LYS A 127 -5.61 -12.39 4.47
CA LYS A 127 -5.00 -13.72 4.36
C LYS A 127 -3.61 -13.64 3.73
N LEU A 128 -3.49 -12.96 2.59
CA LEU A 128 -2.19 -12.73 1.94
C LEU A 128 -1.22 -12.03 2.88
N TYR A 129 -1.69 -10.98 3.56
CA TYR A 129 -0.89 -10.21 4.51
C TYR A 129 -0.36 -11.08 5.66
N ILE A 130 -1.21 -11.88 6.31
CA ILE A 130 -0.82 -12.74 7.42
C ILE A 130 0.15 -13.83 6.94
N GLU A 131 -0.11 -14.48 5.80
CA GLU A 131 0.78 -15.51 5.24
C GLU A 131 2.18 -14.99 4.91
N GLN A 132 2.35 -13.68 4.72
CA GLN A 132 3.62 -13.05 4.34
C GLN A 132 4.30 -12.28 5.49
N ASN A 133 3.53 -11.59 6.34
CA ASN A 133 4.01 -10.65 7.36
C ASN A 133 3.62 -11.04 8.80
N ALA A 134 2.98 -12.20 8.98
CA ALA A 134 2.69 -12.94 10.22
C ALA A 134 1.90 -12.24 11.35
N SER A 135 1.86 -10.90 11.43
CA SER A 135 1.21 -10.20 12.54
C SER A 135 0.34 -9.05 12.06
N LEU A 136 -0.80 -8.89 12.72
CA LEU A 136 -1.60 -7.68 12.68
C LEU A 136 -1.24 -6.80 13.87
N CYS A 137 -1.44 -5.50 13.75
CA CYS A 137 -1.41 -4.63 14.92
C CYS A 137 -2.56 -5.00 15.88
N GLU A 138 -2.38 -4.72 17.16
CA GLU A 138 -3.34 -5.10 18.21
C GLU A 138 -4.76 -4.58 17.93
N GLU A 139 -4.88 -3.32 17.44
CA GLU A 139 -6.17 -2.75 17.08
C GLU A 139 -6.85 -3.51 15.93
N ALA A 140 -6.07 -3.91 14.92
CA ALA A 140 -6.58 -4.70 13.79
C ALA A 140 -6.98 -6.12 14.24
N GLU A 141 -6.22 -6.75 15.13
CA GLU A 141 -6.61 -8.04 15.71
C GLU A 141 -7.95 -7.96 16.43
N VAL A 142 -8.09 -7.02 17.38
CA VAL A 142 -9.33 -6.85 18.14
C VAL A 142 -10.51 -6.57 17.22
N LYS A 143 -10.31 -5.72 16.20
CA LYS A 143 -11.36 -5.42 15.23
C LYS A 143 -11.70 -6.63 14.36
N LEU A 144 -10.72 -7.46 13.98
CA LEU A 144 -10.93 -8.71 13.25
C LEU A 144 -11.88 -9.65 14.00
N LEU A 145 -11.78 -9.77 15.32
CA LEU A 145 -12.63 -10.65 16.14
C LEU A 145 -14.14 -10.36 15.99
N THR A 146 -14.49 -9.13 15.58
CA THR A 146 -15.89 -8.72 15.36
C THR A 146 -16.43 -9.05 13.96
N LYS A 147 -15.57 -9.51 13.04
CA LYS A 147 -15.93 -9.72 11.64
C LYS A 147 -16.53 -11.10 11.38
N PRO A 148 -17.45 -11.24 10.41
CA PRO A 148 -18.09 -12.52 10.11
C PRO A 148 -17.10 -13.56 9.54
N TYR A 149 -16.00 -13.10 8.93
CA TYR A 149 -14.94 -13.94 8.37
C TYR A 149 -13.77 -14.18 9.34
N ALA A 150 -13.90 -13.77 10.61
CA ALA A 150 -12.81 -13.80 11.59
C ALA A 150 -12.21 -15.19 11.82
N LYS A 151 -13.03 -16.24 11.80
CA LYS A 151 -12.61 -17.60 12.16
C LYS A 151 -11.41 -18.08 11.36
N GLU A 152 -11.44 -17.93 10.04
CA GLU A 152 -10.34 -18.42 9.18
C GLU A 152 -9.03 -17.67 9.45
N LEU A 153 -9.11 -16.34 9.54
CA LEU A 153 -7.94 -15.48 9.74
C LEU A 153 -7.35 -15.61 11.15
N VAL A 154 -8.18 -15.77 12.18
CA VAL A 154 -7.71 -16.02 13.55
C VAL A 154 -6.99 -17.36 13.65
N LEU A 155 -7.54 -18.42 13.03
CA LEU A 155 -6.84 -19.72 12.99
C LEU A 155 -5.51 -19.64 12.24
N LEU A 156 -5.40 -18.77 11.24
CA LEU A 156 -4.15 -18.50 10.53
C LEU A 156 -3.12 -17.78 11.43
N LEU A 157 -3.52 -16.70 12.11
CA LEU A 157 -2.65 -16.00 13.08
C LEU A 157 -2.14 -16.94 14.18
N LEU A 158 -3.04 -17.77 14.72
CA LEU A 158 -2.72 -18.73 15.78
C LEU A 158 -1.69 -19.77 15.36
N LYS A 159 -1.73 -20.20 14.09
CA LYS A 159 -0.78 -21.16 13.53
C LYS A 159 0.65 -20.61 13.47
N ASP A 160 0.78 -19.32 13.14
CA ASP A 160 2.09 -18.69 12.94
C ASP A 160 2.68 -18.15 14.25
N GLY A 161 1.88 -18.08 15.33
CA GLY A 161 2.36 -17.81 16.69
C GLY A 161 2.46 -16.33 17.05
N TYR A 162 2.07 -15.42 16.15
CA TYR A 162 2.09 -13.98 16.36
C TYR A 162 0.66 -13.45 16.51
N TYR A 163 0.17 -13.47 17.74
CA TYR A 163 -1.18 -13.01 18.10
C TYR A 163 -1.22 -12.46 19.52
N SER A 164 -2.16 -11.58 19.79
CA SER A 164 -2.48 -11.11 21.14
C SER A 164 -3.14 -12.19 22.00
N ARG A 165 -2.99 -12.10 23.32
CA ARG A 165 -3.66 -13.01 24.26
C ARG A 165 -5.18 -12.94 24.10
N GLU A 166 -5.69 -11.76 23.80
CA GLU A 166 -7.09 -11.46 23.52
C GLU A 166 -7.61 -12.31 22.36
N THR A 167 -6.83 -12.45 21.28
CA THR A 167 -7.14 -13.31 20.14
C THR A 167 -7.24 -14.79 20.53
N GLU A 168 -6.32 -15.29 21.36
CA GLU A 168 -6.33 -16.68 21.85
C GLU A 168 -7.55 -16.97 22.72
N VAL A 169 -7.78 -16.13 23.74
CA VAL A 169 -8.90 -16.27 24.67
C VAL A 169 -10.22 -16.22 23.91
N PHE A 170 -10.37 -15.29 22.98
CA PHE A 170 -11.57 -15.19 22.15
C PHE A 170 -11.80 -16.46 21.32
N ALA A 171 -10.74 -17.01 20.70
CA ALA A 171 -10.84 -18.23 19.93
C ALA A 171 -11.26 -19.44 20.80
N GLN A 172 -10.78 -19.53 22.05
CA GLN A 172 -11.22 -20.54 23.02
C GLN A 172 -12.69 -20.35 23.41
N GLU A 173 -13.11 -19.11 23.73
CA GLU A 173 -14.50 -18.80 24.09
C GLU A 173 -15.49 -19.09 22.96
N LYS A 174 -15.06 -18.90 21.71
CA LYS A 174 -15.83 -19.28 20.51
C LYS A 174 -15.78 -20.76 20.18
N GLY A 175 -14.95 -21.55 20.88
CA GLY A 175 -14.73 -22.97 20.59
C GLY A 175 -14.08 -23.23 19.23
N TRP A 176 -13.28 -22.28 18.73
CA TRP A 176 -12.51 -22.44 17.50
C TRP A 176 -11.23 -23.24 17.73
N ILE A 177 -10.68 -23.13 18.94
CA ILE A 177 -9.55 -23.91 19.44
C ILE A 177 -9.92 -24.52 20.80
N ALA A 178 -9.13 -25.49 21.25
CA ALA A 178 -9.33 -26.24 22.50
C ALA A 178 -8.63 -25.60 23.69
#